data_AF-A0A8S3KBG1-F1
#
_entry.id   AF-A0A8S3KBG1-F1
#
_cell.length_a   1.000
_cell.length_b   1.000
_cell.length_c   1.000
_cell.angle_alpha   90.00
_cell.angle_beta   90.00
_cell.angle_gamma   90.00
#
_symmetry.space_group_name_H-M   'P 1'
#
loop_
_entity.id
_entity.type
_entity.pdbx_description
1 polymer ?
#
loop_
_entity_poly.entity_id
_entity_poly.type
_entity_poly.pdbx_seq_one_letter_code
_entity_poly.pdbx_strand_id
1 'polypeptide(L)'
;MNKQSSHTGENSFHEYDHVSTTFSIGNKVVRLITDNASNNLSVFGELVIPGFESYFITEDDIAESDNDEVENELDKREELIRL
;
A
#
# COMPACT_ATOMS: atom_id res chain seq x y z
N MET A 1 5.65 24.88 -32.10
CA MET A 1 5.59 25.08 -30.63
C MET A 1 5.72 23.71 -30.00
N ASN A 2 6.91 23.35 -29.50
CA ASN A 2 7.08 22.12 -28.72
C ASN A 2 6.48 22.36 -27.35
N LYS A 3 5.29 21.79 -27.08
CA LYS A 3 4.82 21.63 -25.71
C LYS A 3 5.78 20.65 -25.04
N GLN A 4 6.79 21.17 -24.35
CA GLN A 4 7.42 20.42 -23.28
C GLN A 4 6.30 20.10 -22.29
N SER A 5 5.78 18.87 -22.35
CA SER A 5 4.97 18.31 -21.29
C SER A 5 5.80 18.48 -20.02
N SER A 6 5.38 19.36 -19.12
CA SER A 6 6.05 19.55 -17.86
C SER A 6 5.97 18.22 -17.11
N HIS A 7 7.08 17.48 -17.03
CA HIS A 7 7.17 16.26 -16.24
C HIS A 7 7.29 16.67 -14.77
N THR A 8 6.19 17.18 -14.22
CA THR A 8 6.08 17.54 -12.81
C THR A 8 5.90 16.26 -11.98
N GLY A 9 6.38 16.27 -10.74
CA GLY A 9 6.11 15.17 -9.80
C GLY A 9 4.60 14.96 -9.60
N GLU A 10 3.79 16.01 -9.77
CA GLU A 10 2.33 15.95 -9.70
C GLU A 10 1.74 14.99 -10.74
N ASN A 11 2.26 14.96 -11.97
CA ASN A 11 1.78 14.01 -12.98
C ASN A 11 2.11 12.57 -12.58
N SER A 12 3.30 12.32 -12.03
CA SER A 12 3.68 11.01 -11.52
C SER A 12 2.82 10.56 -10.34
N PHE A 13 2.43 11.50 -9.48
CA PHE A 13 1.52 11.20 -8.37
C PHE A 13 0.09 10.96 -8.83
N HIS A 14 -0.42 11.72 -9.79
CA HIS A 14 -1.71 11.44 -10.41
C HIS A 14 -1.76 10.05 -11.03
N GLU A 15 -0.70 9.62 -11.71
CA GLU A 15 -0.62 8.27 -12.26
C GLU A 15 -0.57 7.21 -11.15
N TYR A 16 0.23 7.44 -10.10
CA TYR A 16 0.28 6.58 -8.93
C TYR A 16 -1.11 6.41 -8.29
N ASP A 17 -1.81 7.51 -8.02
CA ASP A 17 -3.15 7.51 -7.43
C ASP A 17 -4.17 6.82 -8.35
N HIS A 18 -4.11 7.11 -9.65
CA HIS A 18 -4.97 6.47 -10.65
C HIS A 18 -4.79 4.96 -10.70
N VAL A 19 -3.54 4.46 -10.75
CA VAL A 19 -3.24 3.02 -10.76
C VAL A 19 -3.64 2.38 -9.43
N SER A 20 -3.27 3.01 -8.31
CA SER A 20 -3.57 2.53 -6.95
C SER A 20 -5.07 2.32 -6.73
N THR A 21 -5.87 3.31 -7.16
CA THR A 21 -7.33 3.28 -7.03
C THR A 21 -7.99 2.37 -8.06
N THR A 22 -7.59 2.41 -9.34
CA THR A 22 -8.18 1.61 -10.41
C THR A 22 -8.07 0.11 -10.15
N PHE A 23 -6.95 -0.33 -9.59
CA PHE A 23 -6.72 -1.75 -9.28
C PHE A 23 -7.05 -2.11 -7.82
N SER A 24 -7.52 -1.16 -7.01
CA SER A 24 -7.77 -1.36 -5.57
C SER A 24 -6.57 -1.98 -4.86
N ILE A 25 -5.37 -1.45 -5.13
CA ILE A 25 -4.10 -1.94 -4.58
C ILE A 25 -3.48 -0.99 -3.57
N GLY A 26 -4.07 0.17 -3.29
CA GLY A 26 -3.49 1.17 -2.38
C GLY A 26 -3.11 0.62 -1.00
N ASN A 27 -3.93 -0.25 -0.43
CA ASN A 27 -3.66 -0.94 0.85
C ASN A 27 -2.69 -2.13 0.73
N LYS A 28 -2.25 -2.46 -0.49
CA LYS A 28 -1.26 -3.50 -0.78
C LYS A 28 0.09 -2.90 -1.17
N VAL A 29 0.18 -1.57 -1.33
CA VAL A 29 1.45 -0.89 -1.58
C VAL A 29 2.23 -0.88 -0.28
N VAL A 30 3.39 -1.55 -0.27
CA VAL A 30 4.23 -1.67 0.92
C VAL A 30 5.46 -0.78 0.88
N ARG A 31 5.80 -0.22 -0.29
CA ARG A 31 6.94 0.68 -0.46
C ARG A 31 6.86 1.37 -1.81
N LEU A 32 7.24 2.64 -1.84
CA LEU A 32 7.52 3.37 -3.08
C LEU A 32 9.03 3.66 -3.12
N ILE A 33 9.67 3.37 -4.25
CA ILE A 33 11.09 3.68 -4.47
C ILE A 33 11.18 4.64 -5.65
N THR A 34 11.76 5.81 -5.41
CA THR A 34 11.96 6.86 -6.41
C THR A 34 13.42 7.34 -6.37
N ASP A 35 13.84 8.05 -7.42
CA ASP A 35 15.11 8.76 -7.37
C ASP A 35 15.03 10.01 -6.47
N ASN A 36 16.18 10.62 -6.19
CA ASN A 36 16.27 11.80 -5.32
C ASN A 36 16.02 13.13 -6.06
N ALA A 37 15.33 13.11 -7.21
CA ALA A 37 15.03 14.33 -7.95
C ALA A 37 14.07 15.23 -7.15
N SER A 38 14.28 16.55 -7.18
CA SER A 38 13.50 17.51 -6.39
C SER A 38 11.98 17.38 -6.58
N ASN A 39 11.53 17.11 -7.81
CA ASN A 39 10.11 16.93 -8.12
C ASN A 39 9.51 15.69 -7.44
N ASN A 40 10.29 14.61 -7.30
CA ASN A 40 9.84 13.39 -6.64
C ASN A 40 9.84 13.57 -5.13
N LEU A 41 10.87 14.22 -4.58
CA LEU A 41 10.92 14.56 -3.16
C LEU A 41 9.74 15.44 -2.74
N SER A 42 9.39 16.45 -3.54
CA SER A 42 8.28 17.37 -3.20
C SER A 42 6.91 16.71 -3.16
N VAL A 43 6.75 15.53 -3.78
CA VAL A 43 5.45 14.89 -3.97
C VAL A 43 5.35 13.57 -3.20
N PHE A 44 6.42 12.78 -3.20
CA PHE A 44 6.47 11.49 -2.52
C PHE A 44 7.20 11.53 -1.18
N GLY A 45 7.96 12.60 -0.88
CA GLY A 45 8.76 12.69 0.35
C GLY A 45 7.94 12.74 1.63
N GLU A 46 6.71 13.26 1.55
CA GLU A 46 5.75 13.32 2.67
C GLU A 46 4.56 12.38 2.48
N LEU A 47 4.59 11.53 1.42
CA LEU A 47 3.50 10.62 1.14
C LEU A 47 3.48 9.49 2.17
N VAL A 48 2.42 9.45 2.98
CA VAL A 48 2.13 8.34 3.87
C VAL A 48 1.56 7.18 3.05
N ILE A 49 2.20 6.01 3.12
CA ILE A 49 1.74 4.78 2.48
C ILE A 49 0.98 3.97 3.53
N PRO A 50 -0.36 3.87 3.45
CA PRO A 50 -1.14 3.18 4.46
C PRO A 50 -0.74 1.72 4.60
N GLY A 51 -0.47 1.29 5.83
CA GLY A 51 -0.05 -0.09 6.12
C GLY A 51 1.42 -0.34 5.86
N PHE A 52 2.23 0.70 5.59
CA PHE A 52 3.68 0.57 5.59
C PHE A 52 4.22 0.37 7.01
N GLU A 53 3.61 1.04 7.99
CA GLU A 53 4.00 1.00 9.39
C GLU A 53 3.94 -0.42 9.97
N SER A 54 3.00 -1.25 9.51
CA SER A 54 2.86 -2.63 9.97
C SER A 54 4.01 -3.54 9.53
N TYR A 55 4.78 -3.17 8.51
CA TYR A 55 5.96 -3.93 8.08
C TYR A 55 7.21 -3.64 8.94
N PHE A 56 7.16 -2.61 9.80
CA PHE A 56 8.21 -2.33 10.78
C PHE A 56 7.88 -2.84 12.18
N ILE A 57 6.65 -3.31 12.39
CA ILE A 57 6.27 -4.02 13.62
C ILE A 57 7.03 -5.35 13.60
N THR A 58 8.03 -5.46 14.47
CA THR A 58 8.76 -6.72 14.66
C THR A 58 7.91 -7.67 15.51
N GLU A 59 8.16 -8.98 15.47
CA GLU A 59 7.42 -9.95 16.31
C GLU A 59 7.48 -9.60 17.81
N ASP A 60 8.49 -8.85 18.24
CA ASP A 60 8.65 -8.33 19.60
C ASP A 60 7.68 -7.17 19.93
N ASP A 61 7.16 -6.46 18.92
CA ASP A 61 6.18 -5.37 19.06
C ASP A 61 4.72 -5.89 19.05
N ILE A 62 4.50 -7.16 18.68
CA ILE A 62 3.19 -7.84 18.63
C ILE A 62 2.85 -8.48 19.99
N ALA A 63 3.29 -7.87 21.09
CA ALA A 63 2.96 -8.37 22.43
C ALA A 63 1.61 -7.85 22.97
N GLU A 64 1.03 -6.79 22.39
CA GLU A 64 -0.18 -6.13 22.95
C GLU A 64 -1.10 -5.51 21.89
N SER A 65 -1.53 -6.28 20.89
CA SER A 65 -2.73 -5.89 20.15
C SER A 65 -3.60 -7.11 19.90
N ASP A 66 -4.42 -7.43 20.90
CA ASP A 66 -5.68 -8.14 20.72
C ASP A 66 -6.40 -7.54 19.49
N ASN A 67 -6.33 -8.25 18.38
CA ASN A 67 -7.28 -8.08 17.29
C ASN A 67 -7.88 -9.47 17.08
N ASP A 68 -8.80 -9.78 18.00
CA ASP A 68 -9.89 -10.69 17.71
C ASP A 68 -10.44 -10.37 16.30
N GLU A 69 -10.81 -11.43 15.58
CA GLU A 69 -11.74 -11.40 14.44
C GLU A 69 -11.13 -11.38 13.02
N VAL A 70 -10.36 -12.42 12.63
CA VAL A 70 -10.63 -13.17 11.36
C VAL A 70 -10.11 -14.62 11.44
N GLU A 71 -10.51 -15.41 12.44
CA GLU A 71 -10.18 -16.85 12.47
C GLU A 71 -11.47 -17.68 12.55
N ASN A 72 -12.27 -17.73 11.46
CA ASN A 72 -13.33 -18.73 11.35
C ASN A 72 -14.00 -18.92 9.96
N GLU A 73 -13.25 -19.05 8.86
CA GLU A 73 -13.89 -19.44 7.58
C GLU A 73 -13.15 -20.47 6.72
N LEU A 74 -12.12 -21.15 7.25
CA LEU A 74 -11.46 -22.25 6.53
C LEU A 74 -11.72 -23.64 7.12
N ASP A 75 -12.11 -23.76 8.39
CA ASP A 75 -12.36 -25.06 9.03
C ASP A 75 -13.76 -25.66 8.79
N LYS A 76 -14.70 -24.92 8.18
CA LYS A 76 -16.07 -25.42 7.93
C LYS A 76 -16.29 -26.11 6.58
N ARG A 77 -15.28 -26.19 5.71
CA ARG A 77 -15.41 -26.88 4.40
C ARG A 77 -14.99 -28.34 4.41
N GLU A 78 -14.18 -28.80 5.36
CA GLU A 78 -13.77 -30.21 5.41
C GLU A 78 -14.77 -31.13 6.12
N GLU A 79 -15.68 -30.60 6.95
CA GLU A 79 -16.68 -31.41 7.66
C GLU A 79 -17.94 -31.71 6.82
N LEU A 80 -18.23 -30.93 5.76
CA LEU A 80 -19.37 -31.17 4.87
C LEU A 80 -19.13 -32.26 3.80
N ILE A 81 -17.94 -32.85 3.74
CA ILE A 81 -17.60 -33.94 2.79
C ILE A 81 -17.67 -35.33 3.47
N ARG A 82 -17.97 -35.41 4.77
CA ARG A 82 -18.03 -36.69 5.52
C ARG A 82 -19.38 -37.06 6.13
N LEU A 83 -20.49 -36.53 5.62
CA LEU A 83 -21.84 -37.05 5.86
C LEU A 83 -22.50 -37.42 4.53
#